data_AF-A0A645I679-F1
#
_entry.id   AF-A0A645I679-F1
#
_cell.length_a   1.000
_cell.length_b   1.000
_cell.length_c   1.000
_cell.angle_alpha   90.00
_cell.angle_beta   90.00
_cell.angle_gamma   90.00
#
_symmetry.space_group_name_H-M   'P 1'
#
loop_
_entity.id
_entity.type
_entity.pdbx_description
1 polymer ?
#
loop_
_entity_poly.entity_id
_entity_poly.type
_entity_poly.pdbx_seq_one_letter_code
_entity_poly.pdbx_strand_id
1 'polypeptide(L)'
;MATCVLTNAVAGEQYLSIVIPGRMYKDEYLKRGLHPKMLSRALEDSGTMSSALVPWNTCGAYIYGTLGVSTFAYFPYAFLNLINPLVSLFLIAIKFKIETISEDEIERLQNPENQSLA
;
A
#
# COMPACT_ATOMS: atom_id res chain seq x y z
N MET A 1 -3.36 1.65 -4.17
CA MET A 1 -4.04 0.39 -3.81
C MET A 1 -4.05 -0.61 -4.97
N ALA A 2 -4.79 -0.37 -6.06
CA ALA A 2 -4.84 -1.31 -7.20
C ALA A 2 -3.44 -1.64 -7.77
N THR A 3 -2.60 -0.62 -7.97
CA THR A 3 -1.22 -0.79 -8.44
C THR A 3 -0.40 -1.69 -7.52
N CYS A 4 -0.55 -1.61 -6.20
CA CYS A 4 0.16 -2.48 -5.25
C CYS A 4 -0.26 -3.95 -5.41
N VAL A 5 -1.57 -4.20 -5.52
CA VAL A 5 -2.10 -5.56 -5.71
C VAL A 5 -1.63 -6.14 -7.05
N LEU A 6 -1.66 -5.35 -8.12
CA LEU A 6 -1.15 -5.75 -9.44
C LEU A 6 0.35 -6.04 -9.41
N THR A 7 1.14 -5.17 -8.76
CA THR A 7 2.58 -5.40 -8.61
C THR A 7 2.85 -6.68 -7.84
N ASN A 8 2.12 -6.99 -6.77
CA ASN A 8 2.27 -8.28 -6.09
C ASN A 8 1.91 -9.48 -6.96
N ALA A 9 0.85 -9.35 -7.77
CA ALA A 9 0.43 -10.40 -8.69
C ALA A 9 1.45 -10.66 -9.80
N VAL A 10 2.18 -9.64 -10.27
CA VAL A 10 3.12 -9.78 -11.39
C VAL A 10 4.57 -9.98 -10.94
N ALA A 11 5.05 -9.16 -9.99
CA ALA A 11 6.46 -9.10 -9.61
C ALA A 11 6.84 -10.10 -8.50
N GLY A 12 5.86 -10.75 -7.85
CA GLY A 12 6.11 -11.79 -6.85
C GLY A 12 6.82 -11.31 -5.58
N GLU A 13 6.96 -10.01 -5.38
CA GLU A 13 7.70 -9.46 -4.23
C GLU A 13 6.97 -8.28 -3.60
N GLN A 14 6.72 -8.39 -2.28
CA GLN A 14 6.01 -7.39 -1.49
C GLN A 14 6.76 -6.06 -1.48
N TYR A 15 8.09 -6.08 -1.36
CA TYR A 15 8.89 -4.85 -1.32
C TYR A 15 8.64 -3.96 -2.55
N LEU A 16 8.57 -4.56 -3.75
CA LEU A 16 8.31 -3.82 -4.99
C LEU A 16 6.88 -3.27 -5.03
N SER A 17 5.91 -3.99 -4.47
CA SER A 17 4.51 -3.55 -4.39
C SER A 17 4.29 -2.32 -3.51
N ILE A 18 5.22 -2.04 -2.59
CA ILE A 18 5.18 -0.89 -1.69
C ILE A 18 6.03 0.25 -2.26
N VAL A 19 7.27 -0.03 -2.65
CA VAL A 19 8.23 1.01 -3.04
C VAL A 19 7.87 1.67 -4.37
N ILE A 20 7.46 0.89 -5.38
CA ILE A 20 7.15 1.44 -6.70
C ILE A 20 5.94 2.38 -6.60
N PRO A 21 4.77 1.97 -6.06
CA PRO A 21 3.64 2.88 -5.94
C PRO A 21 3.91 4.01 -4.94
N GLY A 22 4.67 3.77 -3.88
CA GLY A 22 5.04 4.80 -2.92
C GLY A 22 5.83 5.94 -3.55
N ARG A 23 6.77 5.64 -4.44
CA ARG A 23 7.51 6.66 -5.20
C ARG A 23 6.64 7.31 -6.28
N MET A 24 5.87 6.50 -7.03
CA MET A 24 5.01 7.01 -8.11
C MET A 24 3.94 7.97 -7.65
N TYR A 25 3.33 7.73 -6.48
CA TYR A 25 2.21 8.52 -5.98
C TYR A 25 2.59 9.59 -4.95
N LYS A 26 3.87 9.69 -4.55
CA LYS A 26 4.34 10.68 -3.56
C LYS A 26 3.90 12.09 -3.94
N ASP A 27 4.27 12.55 -5.13
CA ASP A 27 4.00 13.92 -5.58
C ASP A 27 2.50 14.16 -5.82
N GLU A 28 1.77 13.14 -6.26
CA GLU A 28 0.33 13.25 -6.49
C GLU A 28 -0.46 13.40 -5.19
N TYR A 29 -0.06 12.72 -4.12
CA TYR A 29 -0.67 12.91 -2.80
C TYR A 29 -0.38 14.31 -2.25
N LEU A 30 0.85 14.81 -2.42
CA LEU A 30 1.22 16.17 -2.04
C LEU A 30 0.40 17.23 -2.82
N LYS A 31 0.27 17.08 -4.15
CA LYS A 31 -0.53 17.98 -5.00
C LYS A 31 -2.01 18.01 -4.61
N ARG A 32 -2.52 16.91 -4.06
CA ARG A 32 -3.90 16.81 -3.55
C ARG A 32 -4.04 17.31 -2.11
N GLY A 33 -2.98 17.83 -1.50
CA GLY A 33 -2.96 18.28 -0.11
C GLY A 33 -3.12 17.14 0.91
N LEU A 34 -2.89 15.89 0.52
CA LEU A 34 -3.02 14.73 1.39
C LEU A 34 -1.70 14.48 2.13
N HIS A 35 -1.79 14.24 3.44
CA HIS A 35 -0.61 13.94 4.24
C HIS A 35 0.05 12.63 3.77
N PRO A 36 1.39 12.51 3.73
CA PRO A 36 2.08 11.29 3.26
C PRO A 36 1.70 10.02 4.02
N LYS A 37 1.22 10.18 5.25
CA LYS A 37 0.60 9.10 6.06
C LYS A 37 -0.58 8.42 5.35
N MET A 38 -1.37 9.16 4.56
CA MET A 38 -2.47 8.59 3.77
C MET A 38 -1.94 7.67 2.68
N LEU A 39 -0.84 8.06 2.02
CA LEU A 39 -0.17 7.21 1.04
C LEU A 39 0.39 5.96 1.71
N SER A 40 1.15 6.11 2.80
CA SER A 40 1.69 4.97 3.56
C SER A 40 0.60 4.00 3.99
N ARG A 41 -0.51 4.50 4.52
CA ARG A 41 -1.68 3.68 4.87
C ARG A 41 -2.22 2.91 3.66
N ALA A 42 -2.39 3.58 2.52
CA ALA A 42 -2.88 2.92 1.31
C ALA A 42 -1.90 1.86 0.78
N LEU A 43 -0.59 2.07 0.93
CA LEU A 43 0.43 1.08 0.57
C LEU A 43 0.35 -0.15 1.47
N GLU A 44 0.30 0.03 2.79
CA GLU A 44 0.19 -1.08 3.75
C GLU A 44 -1.11 -1.86 3.60
N ASP A 45 -2.23 -1.14 3.46
CA ASP A 45 -3.55 -1.76 3.36
C ASP A 45 -3.72 -2.60 2.08
N SER A 46 -2.87 -2.40 1.07
CA SER A 46 -2.96 -3.13 -0.20
C SER A 46 -1.72 -3.96 -0.51
N GLY A 47 -0.52 -3.38 -0.53
CA GLY A 47 0.74 -4.06 -0.80
C GLY A 47 1.06 -5.15 0.22
N THR A 48 1.00 -4.84 1.52
CA THR A 48 1.30 -5.83 2.56
C THR A 48 0.24 -6.93 2.61
N MET A 49 -1.04 -6.55 2.55
CA MET A 49 -2.15 -7.51 2.66
C MET A 49 -2.29 -8.45 1.46
N SER A 50 -1.94 -8.01 0.25
CA SER A 50 -2.11 -8.84 -0.96
C SER A 50 -0.94 -9.79 -1.24
N SER A 51 0.23 -9.58 -0.64
CA SER A 51 1.43 -10.40 -0.90
C SER A 51 1.19 -11.88 -0.58
N ALA A 52 0.64 -12.19 0.60
CA ALA A 52 0.36 -13.56 1.01
C ALA A 52 -0.74 -14.24 0.17
N LEU A 53 -1.49 -13.51 -0.65
CA LEU A 53 -2.57 -14.06 -1.46
C LEU A 53 -2.11 -14.54 -2.85
N VAL A 54 -0.85 -14.27 -3.20
CA VAL A 54 -0.27 -14.62 -4.50
C VAL A 54 0.66 -15.83 -4.33
N PRO A 55 0.39 -16.97 -4.99
CA PRO A 55 1.13 -18.23 -4.74
C PRO A 55 2.64 -18.15 -5.00
N TRP A 56 3.03 -17.37 -6.00
CA TRP A 56 4.42 -17.16 -6.40
C TRP A 56 5.07 -15.94 -5.74
N ASN A 57 4.40 -15.32 -4.78
CA ASN A 57 4.98 -14.25 -3.99
C ASN A 57 5.74 -14.84 -2.79
N THR A 58 6.81 -14.18 -2.34
CA THR A 58 7.65 -14.61 -1.22
C THR A 58 6.85 -15.05 0.01
N CYS A 59 5.83 -14.29 0.42
CA CYS A 59 4.99 -14.66 1.57
C CYS A 59 4.13 -15.92 1.31
N GLY A 60 3.55 -16.05 0.12
CA GLY A 60 2.76 -17.25 -0.24
C GLY A 60 3.63 -18.51 -0.32
N ALA A 61 4.81 -18.39 -0.94
CA ALA A 61 5.79 -19.46 -1.01
C ALA A 61 6.29 -19.88 0.39
N TYR A 62 6.50 -18.91 1.29
CA TYR A 62 6.89 -19.19 2.67
C TYR A 62 5.79 -19.95 3.45
N ILE A 63 4.53 -19.54 3.33
CA ILE A 63 3.41 -20.23 4.00
C ILE A 63 3.28 -21.66 3.47
N TYR A 64 3.38 -21.86 2.16
CA TYR A 64 3.37 -23.20 1.58
C TYR A 64 4.55 -24.04 2.07
N GLY A 65 5.77 -23.47 2.08
CA GLY A 65 6.97 -24.19 2.52
C GLY A 65 7.00 -24.56 3.99
N THR A 66 6.31 -23.80 4.85
CA THR A 66 6.26 -24.04 6.30
C THR A 66 5.09 -24.89 6.75
N LEU A 67 3.90 -24.65 6.21
CA LEU A 67 2.66 -25.31 6.64
C LEU A 67 2.20 -26.43 5.69
N GLY A 68 2.76 -26.51 4.47
CA GLY A 68 2.30 -27.43 3.43
C GLY A 68 0.93 -27.07 2.84
N VAL A 69 0.39 -25.90 3.18
CA VAL A 69 -0.93 -25.45 2.72
C VAL A 69 -0.76 -24.55 1.51
N SER A 70 -1.41 -24.90 0.40
CA SER A 70 -1.36 -24.09 -0.81
C SER A 70 -2.08 -22.75 -0.61
N THR A 71 -1.63 -21.72 -1.33
CA THR A 71 -2.25 -20.40 -1.27
C THR A 71 -3.73 -20.42 -1.57
N PHE A 72 -4.17 -21.18 -2.57
CA PHE A 72 -5.60 -21.31 -2.90
C PHE A 72 -6.41 -21.98 -1.78
N ALA A 73 -5.80 -22.87 -0.98
CA ALA A 73 -6.49 -23.53 0.12
C ALA A 73 -6.74 -22.58 1.30
N TYR A 74 -5.78 -21.73 1.67
CA TYR A 74 -6.00 -20.75 2.75
C TYR A 74 -6.62 -19.44 2.28
N PHE A 75 -6.59 -19.12 0.97
CA PHE A 75 -7.11 -17.88 0.39
C PHE A 75 -8.46 -17.44 0.95
N PRO A 76 -9.54 -18.28 0.95
CA PRO A 76 -10.85 -17.85 1.46
C PRO A 76 -10.88 -17.59 2.98
N TYR A 77 -9.91 -18.12 3.72
CA TYR A 77 -9.79 -17.97 5.18
C TYR A 77 -8.87 -16.82 5.59
N ALA A 78 -8.17 -16.19 4.64
CA ALA A 78 -7.30 -15.06 4.87
C ALA A 78 -8.10 -13.75 5.06
N PHE A 79 -9.05 -13.76 6.01
CA PHE A 79 -10.05 -12.71 6.20
C PHE A 79 -9.42 -11.33 6.38
N LEU A 80 -8.35 -11.22 7.17
CA LEU A 80 -7.66 -9.95 7.36
C LEU A 80 -7.14 -9.38 6.02
N ASN A 81 -6.49 -10.23 5.23
CA ASN A 81 -5.90 -9.84 3.94
C ASN A 81 -6.97 -9.44 2.91
N LEU A 82 -8.11 -10.12 2.93
CA LEU A 82 -9.22 -9.87 2.00
C LEU A 82 -10.07 -8.65 2.41
N ILE A 83 -10.34 -8.50 3.71
CA ILE A 83 -11.26 -7.48 4.24
C ILE A 83 -10.55 -6.14 4.41
N ASN A 84 -9.28 -6.11 4.83
CA ASN A 84 -8.58 -4.86 5.14
C ASN A 84 -8.53 -3.85 3.96
N PRO A 85 -8.21 -4.26 2.70
CA PRO A 85 -8.28 -3.34 1.56
C PRO A 85 -9.70 -2.77 1.34
N LEU A 86 -10.75 -3.58 1.56
CA LEU A 86 -12.13 -3.15 1.41
C LEU A 86 -12.53 -2.15 2.49
N VAL A 87 -12.12 -2.40 3.75
CA VAL A 87 -12.34 -1.46 4.86
C VAL A 87 -11.60 -0.16 4.61
N SER A 88 -10.36 -0.20 4.12
CA SER A 88 -9.60 1.00 3.80
C SER A 88 -10.28 1.84 2.72
N LEU A 89 -10.74 1.22 1.63
CA LEU A 89 -11.54 1.89 0.60
C LEU A 89 -12.84 2.48 1.15
N PHE A 90 -13.55 1.74 2.00
CA PHE A 90 -14.76 2.22 2.65
C PHE A 90 -14.51 3.46 3.51
N LEU A 91 -13.46 3.44 4.33
CA LEU A 91 -13.08 4.58 5.19
C LEU A 91 -12.68 5.81 4.37
N ILE A 92 -12.04 5.61 3.21
CA ILE A 92 -11.74 6.70 2.27
C ILE A 92 -13.03 7.25 1.65
N ALA A 93 -13.96 6.37 1.25
CA ALA A 93 -15.24 6.77 0.63
C ALA A 93 -16.10 7.64 1.55
N ILE A 94 -16.15 7.31 2.85
CA ILE A 94 -16.87 8.12 3.85
C ILE A 94 -16.04 9.30 4.39
N LYS A 95 -14.84 9.53 3.84
CA LYS A 95 -13.88 10.59 4.26
C LYS A 95 -13.51 10.54 5.75
N PHE A 96 -13.44 9.34 6.34
CA PHE A 96 -13.11 9.20 7.75
C PHE A 96 -11.61 9.27 7.99
N LYS A 97 -11.19 10.17 8.89
CA LYS A 97 -9.78 10.40 9.26
C LYS A 97 -8.86 10.60 8.05
N ILE A 98 -9.29 11.44 7.11
CA ILE A 98 -8.42 11.91 6.02
C ILE A 98 -7.53 13.02 6.58
N GLU A 99 -6.23 12.76 6.64
CA GLU A 99 -5.23 13.73 7.08
C GLU A 99 -4.74 14.56 5.89
N THR A 100 -4.76 15.88 6.04
CA THR A 100 -4.31 16.84 5.03
C THR A 100 -3.09 17.60 5.52
N ILE A 101 -2.28 18.09 4.60
CA ILE A 101 -1.12 18.93 4.92
C ILE A 101 -1.60 20.38 5.04
N SER A 102 -1.01 21.16 5.95
CA SER A 102 -1.26 22.61 6.03
C SER A 102 -0.68 23.32 4.81
N GLU A 103 -1.27 24.46 4.45
CA GLU A 103 -0.80 25.27 3.29
C GLU A 103 0.68 25.68 3.47
N ASP A 104 1.07 26.07 4.68
CA ASP A 104 2.46 26.43 5.03
C ASP A 104 3.45 25.28 4.82
N GLU A 105 3.03 24.05 5.07
CA GLU A 105 3.89 22.87 4.95
C GLU A 105 3.96 22.36 3.51
N ILE A 106 2.89 22.55 2.72
CA ILE A 106 2.93 22.35 1.26
C ILE A 106 3.94 23.31 0.63
N GLU A 107 3.92 24.58 1.00
CA GLU A 107 4.85 25.60 0.48
C GLU A 107 6.31 25.27 0.84
N ARG A 108 6.56 24.78 2.07
CA ARG A 108 7.88 24.29 2.49
C ARG A 108 8.39 23.11 1.68
N LEU A 109 7.52 22.13 1.37
CA LEU A 109 7.87 20.91 0.63
C LEU A 109 8.02 21.15 -0.88
N GLN A 110 7.37 22.19 -1.40
CA GLN A 110 7.49 22.62 -2.79
C GLN A 110 8.70 23.53 -3.03
N ASN A 111 9.31 24.11 -1.98
CA ASN A 111 10.53 24.90 -2.10
C ASN A 111 11.72 24.00 -2.53
N PRO A 112 12.34 24.23 -3.70
CA PRO A 112 13.46 23.44 -4.22
C PRO A 112 14.68 23.38 -3.29
N GLU A 113 14.90 24.40 -2.46
CA GLU A 113 16.04 24.43 -1.52
C GLU A 113 15.89 23.38 -0.41
N ASN A 114 14.65 23.14 0.05
CA ASN A 114 14.34 22.20 1.13
C ASN A 114 14.24 20.74 0.66
N GLN A 115 14.08 20.49 -0.64
CA GLN A 115 14.05 19.13 -1.20
C GLN A 115 15.43 18.45 -1.21
N SER A 116 16.52 19.21 -1.04
CA SER A 116 17.90 18.68 -1.03
C SER A 116 18.34 18.04 0.30
N LEU A 117 17.54 18.22 1.36
CA LEU A 117 17.87 17.85 2.75
C LEU A 117 17.07 16.65 3.30
N ALA A 118 16.21 16.02 2.48
CA ALA A 118 15.31 14.92 2.88
C ALA A 118 15.51 13.67 2.00
#